data_AF-A0A443S2T1-F1
#
_entry.id   AF-A0A443S2T1-F1
#
_cell.length_a   1.000
_cell.length_b   1.000
_cell.length_c   1.000
_cell.angle_alpha   90.00
_cell.angle_beta   90.00
_cell.angle_gamma   90.00
#
_symmetry.space_group_name_H-M   'P 1'
#
loop_
_entity.id
_entity.type
_entity.pdbx_description
1 polymer ?
#
loop_
_entity_poly.entity_id
_entity_poly.type
_entity_poly.pdbx_seq_one_letter_code
_entity_poly.pdbx_strand_id
1 'polypeptide(L)'
;MAEAHQAVAFSFQITHEGVQFNYDWEVFSLVWSSGLRSYRKRLARFLNNIRNGVYPSSKEYLFSILTIVIVCHFLLGVDTSFGFINALNKHIVEP
;
A
#
# COMPACT_ATOMS: atom_id res chain seq x y z
N MET A 1 -9.96 24.56 32.51
CA MET A 1 -11.34 25.09 32.50
C MET A 1 -11.72 25.82 31.20
N ALA A 2 -10.86 25.91 30.18
CA ALA A 2 -11.19 26.51 28.86
C ALA A 2 -11.56 25.49 27.76
N GLU A 3 -11.52 24.19 28.05
CA GLU A 3 -11.67 23.11 27.04
C GLU A 3 -13.13 22.75 26.72
N ALA A 4 -14.11 23.28 27.47
CA ALA A 4 -15.52 22.95 27.27
C ALA A 4 -16.12 23.56 25.98
N HIS A 5 -15.54 24.66 25.48
CA HIS A 5 -15.96 25.30 24.23
C HIS A 5 -15.39 24.59 22.98
N GLN A 6 -14.29 23.84 23.15
CA GLN A 6 -13.64 23.08 22.07
C GLN A 6 -14.30 21.69 21.85
N ALA A 7 -15.16 21.26 22.78
CA ALA A 7 -15.82 19.95 22.75
C ALA A 7 -17.05 19.88 21.83
N VAL A 8 -17.52 21.00 21.28
CA VAL A 8 -18.62 21.03 20.29
C VAL A 8 -18.03 20.96 18.88
N ALA A 9 -17.37 19.84 18.57
CA ALA A 9 -16.68 19.64 17.29
C ALA A 9 -17.63 19.47 16.09
N PHE A 10 -18.85 19.00 16.33
CA PHE A 10 -19.88 18.85 15.32
C PHE A 10 -21.22 19.18 15.97
N SER A 11 -21.85 20.28 15.58
CA SER A 11 -23.22 20.55 16.00
C SER A 11 -24.17 20.37 14.82
N PHE A 12 -25.11 19.47 15.03
CA PHE A 12 -26.20 19.17 14.11
C PHE A 12 -27.47 19.77 14.68
N GLN A 13 -28.05 20.75 13.99
CA GLN A 13 -29.29 21.38 14.40
C GLN A 13 -30.35 21.13 13.32
N ILE A 14 -31.46 20.52 13.72
CA ILE A 14 -32.63 20.32 12.86
C ILE A 14 -33.57 21.51 13.10
N THR A 15 -33.77 22.35 12.09
CA THR A 15 -34.76 23.43 12.13
C THR A 15 -35.93 23.09 11.21
N HIS A 16 -37.07 23.78 11.39
CA HIS A 16 -38.26 23.56 10.56
C HIS A 16 -38.05 23.91 9.07
N GLU A 17 -37.00 24.67 8.75
CA GLU A 17 -36.61 25.04 7.38
C GLU A 17 -35.54 24.13 6.78
N GLY A 18 -34.89 23.28 7.59
CA GLY A 18 -33.90 22.33 7.10
C GLY A 18 -32.87 21.88 8.13
N VAL A 19 -31.83 21.22 7.63
CA VAL A 19 -30.71 20.73 8.43
C VAL A 19 -29.57 21.74 8.36
N GLN A 20 -29.17 22.30 9.51
CA GLN A 20 -28.00 23.16 9.61
C GLN A 20 -26.85 22.40 10.26
N PHE A 21 -25.72 22.37 9.54
CA PHE A 21 -24.47 21.81 10.02
C PHE A 21 -23.48 22.92 10.28
N ASN A 22 -22.95 23.00 11.51
CA ASN A 22 -21.87 23.90 11.84
C ASN A 22 -20.58 23.08 12.01
N TYR A 23 -19.58 23.36 11.17
CA TYR A 23 -18.31 22.66 11.11
C TYR A 23 -17.15 23.64 11.31
N ASP A 24 -16.19 23.26 12.16
CA ASP A 24 -14.96 24.04 12.41
C ASP A 24 -13.76 23.44 11.65
N TRP A 25 -12.86 24.30 11.17
CA TRP A 25 -11.62 23.91 10.50
C TRP A 25 -10.66 23.16 11.45
N GLU A 26 -10.70 23.48 12.74
CA GLU A 26 -9.93 22.77 13.75
C GLU A 26 -10.29 21.28 13.81
N VAL A 27 -11.58 20.98 13.66
CA VAL A 27 -12.11 19.62 13.69
C VAL A 27 -11.70 18.84 12.45
N PHE A 28 -11.72 19.47 11.27
CA PHE A 28 -11.18 18.86 10.06
C PHE A 28 -9.70 18.52 10.22
N SER A 29 -8.90 19.40 10.83
CA SER A 29 -7.48 19.14 11.08
C SER A 29 -7.24 17.98 12.06
N LEU A 30 -8.10 17.81 13.06
CA LEU A 30 -8.06 16.71 14.02
C LEU A 30 -8.47 15.37 13.38
N VAL A 31 -9.54 15.37 12.57
CA VAL A 31 -9.94 14.20 11.78
C VAL A 31 -8.85 13.84 10.76
N TRP A 32 -8.24 14.83 10.12
CA TRP A 32 -7.15 14.62 9.16
C TRP A 32 -5.90 14.03 9.81
N SER A 33 -5.45 14.60 10.93
CA SER A 33 -4.26 14.12 11.65
C SER A 33 -4.46 12.71 12.24
N SER A 34 -5.64 12.42 12.79
CA SER A 34 -5.99 11.08 13.26
C SER A 34 -6.11 10.07 12.12
N GLY A 35 -6.70 10.48 10.99
CA GLY A 35 -6.79 9.71 9.76
C GLY A 35 -5.41 9.35 9.21
N LEU A 36 -4.52 10.34 9.08
CA LEU A 36 -3.14 10.16 8.60
C LEU A 36 -2.36 9.20 9.50
N ARG A 37 -2.51 9.32 10.83
CA ARG A 37 -1.85 8.42 11.80
C ARG A 37 -2.34 6.98 11.65
N SER A 38 -3.64 6.77 11.48
CA SER A 38 -4.24 5.44 11.27
C SER A 38 -3.81 4.84 9.92
N TYR A 39 -3.75 5.66 8.88
CA TYR A 39 -3.38 5.25 7.53
C TYR A 39 -1.93 4.79 7.46
N ARG A 40 -1.01 5.47 8.17
CA ARG A 40 0.41 5.10 8.23
C ARG A 40 0.61 3.66 8.73
N LYS A 41 -0.11 3.26 9.78
CA LYS A 41 -0.06 1.89 10.33
C LYS A 41 -0.66 0.86 9.37
N ARG A 42 -1.67 1.24 8.58
CA ARG A 42 -2.28 0.36 7.58
C ARG A 42 -1.37 0.15 6.38
N LEU A 43 -0.75 1.22 5.87
CA LEU A 43 0.23 1.13 4.78
C LEU A 43 1.46 0.31 5.18
N ALA A 44 2.00 0.53 6.38
CA ALA A 44 3.14 -0.25 6.86
C ALA A 44 2.84 -1.76 6.92
N ARG A 45 1.65 -2.15 7.41
CA ARG A 45 1.21 -3.55 7.42
C ARG A 45 0.97 -4.09 6.01
N PHE A 46 0.42 -3.29 5.12
CA PHE A 46 0.21 -3.68 3.73
C PHE A 46 1.53 -3.94 3.01
N LEU A 47 2.49 -3.01 3.11
CA LEU A 47 3.84 -3.20 2.55
C LEU A 47 4.54 -4.39 3.19
N ASN A 48 4.40 -4.59 4.51
CA ASN A 48 4.99 -5.74 5.19
C ASN A 48 4.34 -7.06 4.75
N ASN A 49 3.03 -7.09 4.54
CA ASN A 49 2.32 -8.26 4.03
C ASN A 49 2.66 -8.54 2.56
N ILE A 50 2.85 -7.52 1.72
CA ILE A 50 3.35 -7.72 0.36
C ILE A 50 4.78 -8.26 0.43
N ARG A 51 5.67 -7.66 1.21
CA ARG A 51 7.06 -8.09 1.30
C ARG A 51 7.19 -9.52 1.84
N ASN A 52 6.41 -9.87 2.88
CA ASN A 52 6.34 -11.22 3.44
C ASN A 52 5.48 -12.19 2.60
N GLY A 53 4.62 -11.68 1.70
CA GLY A 53 3.82 -12.49 0.77
C GLY A 53 4.55 -12.79 -0.54
N VAL A 54 5.39 -11.86 -1.00
CA VAL A 54 6.29 -12.01 -2.16
C VAL A 54 7.51 -12.86 -1.79
N TYR A 55 7.97 -12.79 -0.54
CA TYR A 55 8.92 -13.75 0.03
C TYR A 55 8.23 -14.62 1.08
N PRO A 56 7.64 -15.76 0.69
CA PRO A 56 7.25 -16.75 1.67
C PRO A 56 8.48 -17.15 2.48
N SER A 57 8.46 -16.85 3.77
CA SER A 57 9.55 -17.11 4.73
C SER A 57 9.91 -18.60 4.90
N SER A 58 9.18 -19.50 4.24
CA SER A 58 9.43 -20.94 4.31
C SER A 58 10.31 -21.41 3.15
N LYS A 59 11.29 -22.26 3.48
CA LYS A 59 12.26 -22.85 2.55
C LYS A 59 11.56 -23.61 1.41
N GLU A 60 10.41 -24.22 1.71
CA GLU A 60 9.60 -25.00 0.77
C GLU A 60 9.18 -24.19 -0.47
N TYR A 61 8.73 -22.96 -0.28
CA TYR A 61 8.28 -22.12 -1.41
C TYR A 61 9.46 -21.61 -2.26
N LEU A 62 10.62 -21.37 -1.64
CA LEU A 62 11.82 -21.02 -2.41
C LEU A 62 12.22 -22.17 -3.34
N PHE A 63 12.22 -23.41 -2.82
CA PHE A 63 12.49 -24.58 -3.62
C PHE A 63 11.42 -24.82 -4.70
N SER A 64 10.14 -24.57 -4.42
CA SER A 64 9.09 -24.72 -5.43
C SER A 64 9.22 -23.71 -6.57
N ILE A 65 9.46 -22.43 -6.26
CA ILE A 65 9.70 -21.38 -7.27
C ILE A 65 10.95 -21.71 -8.09
N LEU A 66 12.06 -22.10 -7.44
CA LEU A 66 13.29 -22.48 -8.12
C LEU A 66 13.08 -23.68 -9.05
N THR A 67 12.36 -24.70 -8.59
CA THR A 67 12.03 -25.88 -9.39
C THR A 67 11.19 -25.50 -10.61
N ILE A 68 10.18 -24.65 -10.45
CA ILE A 68 9.37 -24.14 -11.56
C ILE A 68 10.22 -23.38 -12.57
N VAL A 69 11.12 -22.51 -12.11
CA VAL A 69 12.02 -21.73 -12.99
C VAL A 69 12.95 -22.65 -13.78
N ILE A 70 13.55 -23.65 -13.12
CA ILE A 70 14.43 -24.63 -13.77
C ILE A 70 13.65 -25.47 -14.77
N VAL A 71 12.45 -25.94 -14.40
CA VAL A 71 11.58 -26.73 -15.28
C VAL A 71 11.13 -25.90 -16.49
N CYS A 72 10.73 -24.65 -16.31
CA CYS A 72 10.41 -23.75 -17.42
C CYS A 72 11.60 -23.54 -18.35
N HIS A 73 12.80 -23.33 -17.80
CA HIS A 73 14.01 -23.14 -18.58
C HIS A 73 14.38 -24.39 -19.38
N PHE A 74 14.38 -25.56 -18.74
CA PHE A 74 14.82 -26.81 -19.37
C PHE A 74 13.76 -27.45 -20.27
N LEU A 75 12.48 -27.42 -19.91
CA LEU A 75 11.43 -28.12 -20.66
C LEU A 75 10.77 -27.24 -21.72
N LEU A 76 10.58 -25.95 -21.45
CA LEU A 76 9.88 -25.06 -22.37
C LEU A 76 10.84 -24.24 -23.23
N GLY A 77 12.15 -24.23 -22.91
CA GLY A 77 13.14 -23.40 -23.60
C GLY A 77 12.82 -21.91 -23.55
N VAL A 78 11.95 -21.51 -22.61
CA VAL A 78 11.54 -20.12 -22.43
C VAL A 78 12.64 -19.45 -21.62
N ASP A 79 13.34 -18.52 -22.25
CA ASP A 79 14.28 -17.64 -21.57
C ASP A 79 13.56 -16.94 -20.42
N THR A 80 13.86 -17.37 -19.20
CA THR A 80 13.32 -16.83 -17.94
C THR A 80 13.61 -15.33 -17.77
N SER A 81 14.55 -14.84 -18.58
CA SER A 81 14.94 -13.44 -18.66
C SER A 81 14.02 -12.59 -19.54
N PHE A 82 12.98 -13.15 -20.18
CA PHE A 82 12.08 -12.44 -21.09
C PHE A 82 12.82 -11.55 -22.11
N GLY A 83 13.97 -12.00 -22.61
CA GLY A 83 14.78 -11.22 -23.55
C GLY A 83 15.54 -10.02 -22.97
N PHE A 84 15.51 -9.76 -21.65
CA PHE A 84 16.28 -8.69 -21.01
C PHE A 84 17.80 -8.86 -21.20
N ILE A 85 18.31 -10.09 -21.11
CA ILE A 85 19.72 -10.38 -21.40
C ILE A 85 20.07 -10.02 -22.85
N ASN A 86 19.16 -10.27 -23.77
CA ASN A 86 19.36 -9.97 -25.19
C ASN A 86 19.34 -8.45 -25.44
N ALA A 87 18.46 -7.72 -24.78
CA ALA A 87 18.41 -6.26 -24.82
C ALA A 87 19.67 -5.62 -24.19
N LEU A 88 20.17 -6.17 -23.09
CA LEU A 88 21.41 -5.72 -22.46
C LEU A 88 22.64 -6.01 -23.31
N ASN A 89 22.75 -7.22 -23.87
CA ASN A 89 23.84 -7.56 -24.79
C ASN A 89 23.85 -6.63 -26.00
N LYS A 90 22.69 -6.32 -26.56
CA LYS A 90 22.59 -5.39 -27.69
C LYS A 90 23.14 -4.00 -27.34
N HIS A 91 22.84 -3.47 -26.16
CA HIS A 91 23.32 -2.14 -25.74
C HIS A 91 24.77 -2.10 -25.22
N ILE A 92 25.32 -3.23 -24.77
CA ILE A 92 26.69 -3.31 -24.22
C ILE A 92 27.70 -3.71 -25.30
N VAL A 93 27.32 -4.57 -26.23
CA VAL A 93 28.21 -5.11 -27.28
C VAL A 93 28.21 -4.24 -28.54
N GLU A 94 27.10 -3.57 -28.85
CA GLU A 94 26.99 -2.63 -29.97
C GLU A 94 26.57 -1.24 -29.44
N PRO A 95 27.51 -0.32 -29.17
CA PRO A 95 27.17 1.08 -28.90
C PRO A 95 26.62 1.77 -30.15
#